data_AF-A0AAN7HFF4-F1
#
_entry.id   AF-A0AAN7HFF4-F1
#
_cell.length_a   1.000
_cell.length_b   1.000
_cell.length_c   1.000
_cell.angle_alpha   90.00
_cell.angle_beta   90.00
_cell.angle_gamma   90.00
#
_symmetry.space_group_name_H-M   'P 1'
#
loop_
_entity.id
_entity.type
_entity.pdbx_description
1 polymer ?
#
loop_
_entity_poly.entity_id
_entity_poly.type
_entity_poly.pdbx_seq_one_letter_code
_entity_poly.pdbx_strand_id
1 'polypeptide(L)'
;MAPLIQVPTPTTTAAQTRTLKGTVLGLVPAVEDVGNRNFDGGAHPLPARRPAPPLAGDEPTEIVKQPKSRPVSQKRLLAEVKGIYTGLVMVEKKCIEVVNDRRGNRLSNAQWQALIHLHCFLLEEYYDFFLASQHPSASPAVRSLPSRHGMIARMWQHGVQNFLDLLRYHLPASLEYMLTFIYKACSMMALLYETVPVFEDTWIECLGKLTCYRIAIEGDIRVEGSNNRQA
;
A
#
# COMPACT_ATOMS: atom_id res chain seq x y z
N MET A 1 20.57 -33.50 -49.31
CA MET A 1 19.23 -32.87 -49.21
C MET A 1 18.67 -33.22 -47.84
N ALA A 2 18.60 -32.24 -46.94
CA ALA A 2 18.24 -32.41 -45.53
C ALA A 2 16.70 -32.36 -45.33
N PRO A 3 16.14 -33.00 -44.28
CA PRO A 3 14.69 -33.05 -44.08
C PRO A 3 14.14 -31.83 -43.33
N LEU A 4 12.90 -31.47 -43.69
CA LEU A 4 12.05 -30.45 -43.05
C LEU A 4 11.86 -30.73 -41.54
N ILE A 5 12.16 -29.73 -40.71
CA ILE A 5 11.72 -29.69 -39.31
C ILE A 5 10.43 -28.86 -39.24
N GLN A 6 9.34 -29.51 -38.81
CA GLN A 6 8.04 -28.91 -38.55
C GLN A 6 8.10 -27.97 -37.34
N VAL A 7 7.53 -26.78 -37.49
CA VAL A 7 7.27 -25.81 -36.43
C VAL A 7 5.95 -26.18 -35.72
N PRO A 8 5.89 -26.33 -34.39
CA PRO A 8 4.61 -26.44 -33.70
C PRO A 8 4.04 -25.06 -33.38
N THR A 9 2.82 -24.82 -33.86
CA THR A 9 1.94 -23.70 -33.50
C THR A 9 1.46 -23.82 -32.05
N PRO A 10 1.36 -22.72 -31.28
CA PRO A 10 0.75 -22.76 -29.95
C PRO A 10 -0.78 -22.68 -30.03
N THR A 11 -1.43 -23.78 -29.66
CA THR A 11 -2.89 -23.86 -29.47
C THR A 11 -3.28 -23.24 -28.12
N THR A 12 -4.16 -22.24 -28.20
CA THR A 12 -4.98 -21.64 -27.14
C THR A 12 -5.57 -22.65 -26.16
N THR A 13 -5.48 -22.41 -24.84
CA THR A 13 -6.53 -22.76 -23.85
C THR A 13 -6.34 -22.03 -22.50
N ALA A 14 -7.42 -21.32 -22.11
CA ALA A 14 -7.83 -20.89 -20.76
C ALA A 14 -6.95 -19.89 -19.98
N ALA A 15 -7.07 -18.61 -20.34
CA ALA A 15 -6.88 -17.51 -19.40
C ALA A 15 -8.17 -17.28 -18.62
N GLN A 16 -8.21 -17.71 -17.35
CA GLN A 16 -9.21 -17.25 -16.39
C GLN A 16 -8.66 -17.42 -14.97
N THR A 17 -7.98 -16.39 -14.45
CA THR A 17 -7.89 -16.17 -13.00
C THR A 17 -7.67 -14.69 -12.69
N ARG A 18 -8.65 -14.16 -11.95
CA ARG A 18 -8.71 -12.87 -11.22
C ARG A 18 -8.75 -11.58 -12.05
N THR A 19 -9.99 -11.21 -12.33
CA THR A 19 -10.54 -9.85 -12.37
C THR A 19 -9.67 -8.83 -11.66
N LEU A 20 -9.22 -7.87 -12.45
CA LEU A 20 -8.71 -6.55 -12.12
C LEU A 20 -9.15 -6.06 -10.73
N LYS A 21 -8.17 -5.74 -9.86
CA LYS A 21 -8.30 -4.60 -8.94
C LYS A 21 -8.56 -3.39 -9.86
N GLY A 22 -9.84 -3.11 -10.12
CA GLY A 22 -10.28 -2.10 -11.07
C GLY A 22 -9.70 -0.73 -10.73
N THR A 23 -9.53 0.08 -11.77
CA THR A 23 -9.37 1.54 -11.66
C THR A 23 -7.96 2.07 -11.37
N VAL A 24 -7.01 1.74 -12.25
CA VAL A 24 -5.98 2.73 -12.60
C VAL A 24 -6.45 3.41 -13.89
N LEU A 25 -6.73 4.71 -13.77
CA LEU A 25 -7.27 5.67 -14.76
C LEU A 25 -8.80 5.72 -14.95
N GLY A 26 -9.44 6.51 -14.07
CA GLY A 26 -10.63 7.30 -14.39
C GLY A 26 -10.42 8.70 -13.81
N LEU A 27 -10.56 9.73 -14.66
CA LEU A 27 -10.32 11.13 -14.34
C LEU A 27 -11.16 11.65 -13.15
N VAL A 28 -10.56 12.53 -12.35
CA VAL A 28 -11.24 13.47 -11.43
C VAL A 28 -12.21 14.36 -12.26
N PRO A 29 -13.47 14.57 -11.82
CA PRO A 29 -13.79 15.88 -11.21
C PRO A 29 -14.83 15.88 -10.07
N ALA A 30 -14.80 17.02 -9.37
CA ALA A 30 -15.85 17.72 -8.64
C ALA A 30 -16.20 17.32 -7.19
N VAL A 31 -15.83 18.25 -6.31
CA VAL A 31 -16.35 18.52 -4.97
C VAL A 31 -17.71 19.23 -5.08
N GLU A 32 -18.60 18.99 -4.10
CA GLU A 32 -19.84 19.69 -3.66
C GLU A 32 -20.92 18.62 -3.35
N ASP A 33 -21.73 18.62 -2.29
CA ASP A 33 -22.28 19.71 -1.46
C ASP A 33 -22.72 19.17 -0.08
N VAL A 34 -22.71 20.05 0.92
CA VAL A 34 -23.18 19.86 2.30
C VAL A 34 -24.69 20.09 2.34
N GLY A 35 -25.46 19.05 2.66
CA GLY A 35 -26.94 19.08 2.68
C GLY A 35 -27.56 18.67 4.02
N ASN A 36 -27.49 19.60 4.97
CA ASN A 36 -28.35 19.84 6.13
C ASN A 36 -29.57 18.91 6.37
N ARG A 37 -29.68 18.29 7.56
CA ARG A 37 -30.99 17.83 8.10
C ARG A 37 -31.14 18.17 9.58
N ASN A 38 -32.17 18.96 9.82
CA ASN A 38 -32.59 19.59 11.07
C ASN A 38 -32.94 18.57 12.16
N PHE A 39 -32.52 18.85 13.39
CA PHE A 39 -33.10 18.28 14.61
C PHE A 39 -34.32 19.12 14.98
N ASP A 40 -35.51 18.50 14.97
CA ASP A 40 -36.70 19.08 15.57
C ASP A 40 -37.08 18.30 16.83
N GLY A 41 -37.30 19.05 17.90
CA GLY A 41 -37.57 18.56 19.24
C GLY A 41 -39.06 18.34 19.45
N GLY A 42 -39.42 17.17 19.98
CA GLY A 42 -40.77 16.88 20.47
C GLY A 42 -40.69 16.04 21.74
N ALA A 43 -40.98 16.66 22.88
CA ALA A 43 -41.06 15.99 24.17
C ALA A 43 -42.32 15.11 24.26
N HIS A 44 -42.15 13.81 24.53
CA HIS A 44 -43.24 12.91 24.89
C HIS A 44 -43.05 12.36 26.32
N PRO A 45 -44.13 12.21 27.12
CA PRO A 45 -44.02 11.83 28.53
C PRO A 45 -43.71 10.33 28.69
N LEU A 46 -42.86 10.00 29.66
CA LEU A 46 -42.50 8.64 30.04
C LEU A 46 -43.69 7.89 30.67
N PRO A 47 -44.09 6.70 30.19
CA PRO A 47 -44.99 5.82 30.92
C PRO A 47 -44.23 5.05 32.00
N ALA A 48 -44.91 4.81 33.12
CA ALA A 48 -44.40 4.17 34.32
C ALA A 48 -43.78 2.77 34.07
N ARG A 49 -42.63 2.53 34.71
CA ARG A 49 -41.94 1.22 34.75
C ARG A 49 -42.88 0.13 35.26
N ARG A 50 -43.27 -0.80 34.38
CA ARG A 50 -43.75 -2.13 34.79
C ARG A 50 -42.54 -3.03 35.09
N PRO A 51 -42.57 -3.85 36.16
CA PRO A 51 -41.49 -4.79 36.45
C PRO A 51 -41.38 -5.84 35.34
N ALA A 52 -40.13 -6.13 34.96
CA ALA A 52 -39.79 -7.08 33.90
C ALA A 52 -40.27 -8.50 34.25
N PRO A 53 -40.76 -9.29 33.25
CA PRO A 53 -40.99 -10.71 33.44
C PRO A 53 -39.67 -11.44 33.73
N PRO A 54 -39.70 -12.54 34.50
CA PRO A 54 -38.49 -13.32 34.81
C PRO A 54 -37.80 -13.80 33.53
N LEU A 55 -36.47 -13.71 33.52
CA LEU A 55 -35.57 -14.25 32.50
C LEU A 55 -35.87 -15.74 32.29
N ALA A 56 -36.65 -16.05 31.26
CA ALA A 56 -36.93 -17.40 30.80
C ALA A 56 -36.13 -17.63 29.52
N GLY A 57 -35.10 -18.48 29.64
CA GLY A 57 -34.37 -19.06 28.51
C GLY A 57 -33.21 -18.22 28.01
N ASP A 58 -32.00 -18.57 28.44
CA ASP A 58 -30.82 -18.49 27.58
C ASP A 58 -31.11 -19.33 26.34
N GLU A 59 -31.72 -18.75 25.31
CA GLU A 59 -31.59 -19.30 23.95
C GLU A 59 -30.13 -19.05 23.56
N PRO A 60 -29.30 -20.10 23.44
CA PRO A 60 -27.91 -19.91 23.09
C PRO A 60 -27.91 -19.29 21.69
N THR A 61 -27.43 -18.04 21.57
CA THR A 61 -27.04 -17.51 20.27
C THR A 61 -26.09 -18.53 19.65
N GLU A 62 -26.60 -19.28 18.69
CA GLU A 62 -25.87 -20.37 18.04
C GLU A 62 -24.68 -19.74 17.33
N ILE A 63 -23.50 -19.87 17.96
CA ILE A 63 -22.24 -19.42 17.38
C ILE A 63 -22.05 -20.25 16.11
N VAL A 64 -22.41 -19.67 14.96
CA VAL A 64 -22.22 -20.28 13.65
C VAL A 64 -20.74 -20.59 13.52
N LYS A 65 -20.39 -21.88 13.58
CA LYS A 65 -19.02 -22.37 13.44
C LYS A 65 -18.44 -21.80 12.16
N GLN A 66 -17.25 -21.21 12.25
CA GLN A 66 -16.54 -20.71 11.08
C GLN A 66 -16.56 -21.79 9.98
N PRO A 67 -16.94 -21.44 8.74
CA PRO A 67 -16.82 -22.35 7.61
C PRO A 67 -15.39 -22.87 7.60
N LYS A 68 -15.21 -24.19 7.60
CA LYS A 68 -13.87 -24.80 7.55
C LYS A 68 -13.13 -24.24 6.34
N SER A 69 -12.25 -23.27 6.56
CA SER A 69 -11.43 -22.71 5.51
C SER A 69 -10.48 -23.82 5.08
N ARG A 70 -10.61 -24.26 3.82
CA ARG A 70 -9.67 -25.23 3.28
C ARG A 70 -8.26 -24.61 3.36
N PRO A 71 -7.27 -25.29 3.96
CA PRO A 71 -5.92 -24.74 4.03
C PRO A 71 -5.40 -24.43 2.62
N VAL A 72 -4.77 -23.27 2.45
CA VAL A 72 -4.22 -22.84 1.16
C VAL A 72 -3.16 -23.84 0.73
N SER A 73 -3.34 -24.45 -0.45
CA SER A 73 -2.36 -25.38 -1.01
C SER A 73 -1.10 -24.62 -1.47
N GLN A 74 0.07 -25.24 -1.29
CA GLN A 74 1.35 -24.66 -1.70
C GLN A 74 1.38 -24.28 -3.19
N LYS A 75 0.74 -25.09 -4.05
CA LYS A 75 0.62 -24.80 -5.49
C LYS A 75 -0.19 -23.53 -5.75
N ARG A 76 -1.30 -23.33 -5.03
CA ARG A 76 -2.13 -22.12 -5.16
C ARG A 76 -1.39 -20.89 -4.65
N LEU A 77 -0.73 -21.01 -3.50
CA LEU A 77 0.07 -19.93 -2.94
C LEU A 77 1.21 -19.52 -3.89
N LEU A 78 1.91 -20.50 -4.50
CA LEU A 78 2.95 -20.20 -5.48
C LEU A 78 2.39 -19.44 -6.70
N ALA A 79 1.20 -19.80 -7.18
CA ALA A 79 0.56 -19.09 -8.27
C ALA A 79 0.19 -17.65 -7.86
N GLU A 80 -0.28 -17.45 -6.63
CA GLU A 80 -0.60 -16.14 -6.08
C GLU A 80 0.64 -15.25 -5.92
N VAL A 81 1.72 -15.78 -5.33
CA VAL A 81 3.01 -15.06 -5.21
C VAL A 81 3.55 -14.64 -6.58
N LYS A 82 3.44 -15.50 -7.60
CA LYS A 82 3.83 -15.15 -8.97
C LYS A 82 2.98 -14.02 -9.56
N GLY A 83 1.67 -14.06 -9.31
CA GLY A 83 0.75 -13.00 -9.73
C GLY A 83 1.11 -11.66 -9.10
N ILE A 84 1.28 -11.64 -7.77
CA ILE A 84 1.67 -10.44 -7.01
C ILE A 84 3.03 -9.91 -7.50
N TYR A 85 4.04 -10.78 -7.65
CA TYR A 85 5.35 -10.36 -8.14
C TYR A 85 5.29 -9.72 -9.52
N THR A 86 4.45 -10.26 -10.43
CA THR A 86 4.26 -9.69 -11.76
C THR A 86 3.63 -8.31 -11.68
N GLY A 87 2.58 -8.15 -10.86
CA GLY A 87 1.93 -6.86 -10.59
C GLY A 87 2.90 -5.82 -10.04
N LEU A 88 3.60 -6.17 -8.96
CA LEU A 88 4.59 -5.35 -8.29
C LEU A 88 5.65 -4.84 -9.26
N VAL A 89 6.25 -5.70 -10.09
CA VAL A 89 7.31 -5.29 -11.04
C VAL A 89 6.78 -4.29 -12.06
N MET A 90 5.53 -4.42 -12.51
CA MET A 90 4.92 -3.46 -13.44
C MET A 90 4.74 -2.08 -12.79
N VAL A 91 4.23 -2.05 -11.56
CA VAL A 91 4.02 -0.81 -10.80
C VAL A 91 5.38 -0.16 -10.47
N GLU A 92 6.35 -0.95 -10.04
CA GLU A 92 7.70 -0.45 -9.73
C GLU A 92 8.34 0.22 -10.94
N LYS A 93 8.31 -0.46 -12.09
CA LYS A 93 8.81 0.11 -13.35
C LYS A 93 8.13 1.44 -13.65
N LYS A 94 6.82 1.53 -13.44
CA LYS A 94 6.07 2.77 -13.65
C LYS A 94 6.51 3.89 -12.70
N CYS A 95 6.75 3.59 -11.42
CA CYS A 95 7.28 4.57 -10.47
C CYS A 95 8.65 5.11 -10.91
N ILE A 96 9.56 4.23 -11.33
CA ILE A 96 10.91 4.61 -11.78
C ILE A 96 10.84 5.54 -12.99
N GLU A 97 10.05 5.18 -14.00
CA GLU A 97 9.86 6.00 -15.21
C GLU A 97 9.34 7.40 -14.86
N VAL A 98 8.23 7.47 -14.10
CA VAL A 98 7.60 8.76 -13.82
C VAL A 98 8.49 9.63 -12.93
N VAL A 99 9.17 9.08 -11.92
CA VAL A 99 10.08 9.87 -11.07
C VAL A 99 11.21 10.49 -11.89
N ASN A 100 11.81 9.73 -12.81
CA ASN A 100 12.90 10.23 -13.65
C ASN A 100 12.43 11.37 -14.57
N ASP A 101 11.23 11.26 -15.13
CA ASP A 101 10.65 12.28 -16.02
C ASP A 101 10.27 13.59 -15.29
N ARG A 102 10.15 13.58 -13.95
CA ARG A 102 9.66 14.74 -13.18
C ARG A 102 10.75 15.56 -12.49
N ARG A 103 12.02 15.15 -12.54
CA ARG A 103 13.12 15.88 -11.87
C ARG A 103 13.34 17.32 -12.38
N GLY A 104 12.88 17.68 -13.58
CA GLY A 104 13.01 19.05 -14.12
C GLY A 104 11.70 19.82 -14.29
N ASN A 105 10.56 19.24 -13.91
CA ASN A 105 9.25 19.73 -14.30
C ASN A 105 8.49 20.31 -13.11
N ARG A 106 7.86 21.48 -13.26
CA ARG A 106 6.93 21.99 -12.25
C ARG A 106 5.67 21.14 -12.26
N LEU A 107 5.29 20.64 -11.08
CA LEU A 107 4.16 19.73 -10.92
C LEU A 107 2.95 20.45 -10.33
N SER A 108 1.75 20.11 -10.84
CA SER A 108 0.48 20.54 -10.25
C SER A 108 0.12 19.71 -9.03
N ASN A 109 -0.80 20.22 -8.20
CA ASN A 109 -1.31 19.48 -7.04
C ASN A 109 -1.89 18.11 -7.42
N ALA A 110 -2.63 18.04 -8.53
CA ALA A 110 -3.18 16.77 -9.03
C ALA A 110 -2.08 15.78 -9.43
N GLN A 111 -0.97 16.27 -10.00
CA GLN A 111 0.17 15.41 -10.35
C GLN A 111 0.90 14.91 -9.11
N TRP A 112 1.08 15.75 -8.09
CA TRP A 112 1.66 15.32 -6.81
C TRP A 112 0.82 14.26 -6.10
N GLN A 113 -0.50 14.45 -6.05
CA GLN A 113 -1.41 13.46 -5.46
C GLN A 113 -1.39 12.13 -6.22
N ALA A 114 -1.36 12.18 -7.56
CA ALA A 114 -1.23 10.98 -8.37
C ALA A 114 0.09 10.23 -8.11
N LEU A 115 1.20 10.96 -7.93
CA LEU A 115 2.49 10.38 -7.57
C LEU A 115 2.47 9.73 -6.18
N ILE A 116 1.91 10.40 -5.18
CA ILE A 116 1.75 9.83 -3.84
C ILE A 116 0.94 8.54 -3.93
N HIS A 117 -0.23 8.57 -4.57
CA HIS A 117 -1.07 7.37 -4.71
C HIS A 117 -0.33 6.22 -5.39
N LEU A 118 0.43 6.50 -6.45
CA LEU A 118 1.21 5.49 -7.15
C LEU A 118 2.29 4.86 -6.24
N HIS A 119 3.02 5.67 -5.48
CA HIS A 119 4.04 5.17 -4.55
C HIS A 119 3.43 4.44 -3.33
N CYS A 120 2.30 4.92 -2.80
CA CYS A 120 1.52 4.23 -1.77
C CYS A 120 1.09 2.83 -2.26
N PHE A 121 0.58 2.76 -3.49
CA PHE A 121 0.15 1.51 -4.10
C PHE A 121 1.34 0.56 -4.33
N LEU A 122 2.50 1.07 -4.74
CA LEU A 122 3.71 0.27 -4.86
C LEU A 122 4.11 -0.36 -3.51
N LEU A 123 4.07 0.42 -2.42
CA LEU A 123 4.36 -0.08 -1.08
C LEU A 123 3.37 -1.16 -0.62
N GLU A 124 2.09 -1.02 -0.98
CA GLU A 124 1.05 -2.02 -0.72
C GLU A 124 1.30 -3.33 -1.49
N GLU A 125 1.72 -3.25 -2.76
CA GLU A 125 2.07 -4.46 -3.54
C GLU A 125 3.33 -5.15 -2.98
N TYR A 126 4.31 -4.37 -2.50
CA TYR A 126 5.45 -4.91 -1.75
C TYR A 126 5.00 -5.64 -0.49
N TYR A 127 4.11 -5.03 0.30
CA TYR A 127 3.53 -5.65 1.49
C TYR A 127 2.84 -6.98 1.17
N ASP A 128 1.95 -7.00 0.18
CA ASP A 128 1.25 -8.20 -0.28
C ASP A 128 2.26 -9.31 -0.67
N PHE A 129 3.35 -8.93 -1.35
CA PHE A 129 4.40 -9.88 -1.74
C PHE A 129 5.12 -10.47 -0.53
N PHE A 130 5.55 -9.64 0.44
CA PHE A 130 6.23 -10.12 1.64
C PHE A 130 5.33 -11.06 2.45
N LEU A 131 4.07 -10.66 2.68
CA LEU A 131 3.11 -11.45 3.43
C LEU A 131 2.82 -12.80 2.76
N ALA A 132 2.61 -12.82 1.44
CA ALA A 132 2.39 -14.05 0.69
C ALA A 132 3.64 -14.94 0.67
N SER A 133 4.84 -14.35 0.56
CA SER A 133 6.10 -15.10 0.55
C SER A 133 6.42 -15.77 1.89
N GLN A 134 6.05 -15.14 3.01
CA GLN A 134 6.28 -15.63 4.37
C GLN A 134 5.08 -16.37 4.98
N HIS A 135 4.04 -16.60 4.18
CA HIS A 135 2.86 -17.33 4.62
C HIS A 135 3.24 -18.72 5.20
N PRO A 136 2.54 -19.23 6.25
CA PRO A 136 2.87 -20.51 6.87
C PRO A 136 2.97 -21.69 5.89
N SER A 137 2.07 -21.78 4.91
CA SER A 137 2.08 -22.80 3.83
C SER A 137 3.14 -22.57 2.74
N ALA A 138 3.95 -21.51 2.81
CA ALA A 138 4.99 -21.23 1.83
C ALA A 138 6.16 -22.22 1.96
N SER A 139 6.59 -22.78 0.84
CA SER A 139 7.79 -23.60 0.78
C SER A 139 9.07 -22.78 1.04
N PRO A 140 10.19 -23.41 1.43
CA PRO A 140 11.47 -22.72 1.59
C PRO A 140 11.91 -21.93 0.35
N ALA A 141 11.63 -22.47 -0.84
CA ALA A 141 11.90 -21.77 -2.10
C ALA A 141 11.07 -20.47 -2.24
N VAL A 142 9.81 -20.46 -1.79
CA VAL A 142 8.98 -19.24 -1.82
C VAL A 142 9.42 -18.25 -0.74
N ARG A 143 9.71 -18.72 0.47
CA ARG A 143 10.17 -17.88 1.59
C ARG A 143 11.48 -17.17 1.32
N SER A 144 12.36 -17.76 0.50
CA SER A 144 13.64 -17.15 0.10
C SER A 144 13.55 -16.13 -1.04
N LEU A 145 12.38 -15.99 -1.70
CA LEU A 145 12.23 -15.06 -2.82
C LEU A 145 12.56 -13.60 -2.46
N PRO A 146 12.13 -13.04 -1.32
CA PRO A 146 12.44 -11.66 -1.00
C PRO A 146 13.93 -11.36 -0.95
N SER A 147 14.72 -12.23 -0.30
CA SER A 147 16.18 -12.08 -0.23
C SER A 147 16.83 -12.30 -1.60
N ARG A 148 16.41 -13.34 -2.34
CA ARG A 148 17.00 -13.66 -3.66
C ARG A 148 16.77 -12.57 -4.70
N HIS A 149 15.65 -11.86 -4.61
CA HIS A 149 15.33 -10.76 -5.53
C HIS A 149 15.67 -9.38 -4.97
N GLY A 150 16.33 -9.30 -3.81
CA GLY A 150 16.71 -8.03 -3.17
C GLY A 150 15.51 -7.13 -2.90
N MET A 151 14.35 -7.71 -2.55
CA MET A 151 13.07 -7.00 -2.55
C MET A 151 13.03 -5.84 -1.57
N ILE A 152 13.70 -5.94 -0.41
CA ILE A 152 13.75 -4.85 0.56
C ILE A 152 14.58 -3.68 0.02
N ALA A 153 15.76 -3.97 -0.55
CA ALA A 153 16.62 -2.95 -1.14
C ALA A 153 15.90 -2.23 -2.30
N ARG A 154 15.20 -2.98 -3.17
CA ARG A 154 14.40 -2.42 -4.26
C ARG A 154 13.22 -1.60 -3.76
N MET A 155 12.46 -2.10 -2.78
CA MET A 155 11.36 -1.35 -2.14
C MET A 155 11.86 -0.03 -1.57
N TRP A 156 12.97 -0.07 -0.85
CA TRP A 156 13.58 1.12 -0.28
C TRP A 156 14.00 2.10 -1.38
N GLN A 157 14.77 1.65 -2.36
CA GLN A 157 15.30 2.51 -3.42
C GLN A 157 14.20 3.10 -4.31
N HIS A 158 13.33 2.24 -4.87
CA HIS A 158 12.37 2.63 -5.89
C HIS A 158 11.01 3.02 -5.32
N GLY A 159 10.62 2.45 -4.18
CA GLY A 159 9.37 2.77 -3.50
C GLY A 159 9.46 4.02 -2.65
N VAL A 160 10.59 4.25 -1.96
CA VAL A 160 10.71 5.30 -0.95
C VAL A 160 11.74 6.36 -1.33
N GLN A 161 13.02 5.99 -1.42
CA GLN A 161 14.14 6.91 -1.52
C GLN A 161 14.06 7.79 -2.77
N ASN A 162 13.89 7.20 -3.95
CA ASN A 162 13.81 7.96 -5.20
C ASN A 162 12.68 9.01 -5.19
N PHE A 163 11.55 8.69 -4.54
CA PHE A 163 10.43 9.62 -4.45
C PHE A 163 10.66 10.71 -3.41
N LEU A 164 11.22 10.37 -2.25
CA LEU A 164 11.64 11.37 -1.26
C LEU A 164 12.68 12.33 -1.83
N ASP A 165 13.61 11.84 -2.65
CA ASP A 165 14.61 12.69 -3.30
C ASP A 165 13.95 13.63 -4.33
N LEU A 166 12.94 13.15 -5.09
CA LEU A 166 12.15 13.99 -5.99
C LEU A 166 11.36 15.06 -5.21
N LEU A 167 10.71 14.67 -4.11
CA LEU A 167 9.99 15.60 -3.25
C LEU A 167 10.94 16.66 -2.68
N ARG A 168 12.10 16.25 -2.15
CA ARG A 168 13.12 17.15 -1.62
C ARG A 168 13.63 18.14 -2.66
N TYR A 169 13.80 17.69 -3.90
CA TYR A 169 14.23 18.55 -5.02
C TYR A 169 13.25 19.70 -5.30
N HIS A 170 11.96 19.51 -5.03
CA HIS A 170 10.91 20.50 -5.28
C HIS A 170 10.50 21.33 -4.04
N LEU A 171 11.31 21.31 -2.97
CA LEU A 171 11.08 22.17 -1.81
C LEU A 171 11.23 23.66 -2.20
N PRO A 172 10.46 24.57 -1.56
CA PRO A 172 9.48 24.32 -0.50
C PRO A 172 8.09 23.88 -0.99
N ALA A 173 7.83 23.91 -2.30
CA ALA A 173 6.49 23.68 -2.87
C ALA A 173 5.95 22.25 -2.63
N SER A 174 6.82 21.29 -2.36
CA SER A 174 6.50 19.88 -2.13
C SER A 174 6.35 19.49 -0.66
N LEU A 175 6.53 20.40 0.30
CA LEU A 175 6.70 20.08 1.72
C LEU A 175 5.56 19.22 2.29
N GLU A 176 4.31 19.65 2.11
CA GLU A 176 3.13 18.93 2.60
C GLU A 176 3.02 17.52 2.02
N TYR A 177 3.36 17.37 0.73
CA TYR A 177 3.40 16.08 0.03
C TYR A 177 4.48 15.17 0.60
N MET A 178 5.65 15.74 0.92
CA MET A 178 6.77 15.02 1.51
C MET A 178 6.43 14.49 2.90
N LEU A 179 5.85 15.33 3.77
CA LEU A 179 5.41 14.92 5.10
C LEU A 179 4.34 13.83 5.05
N THR A 180 3.35 13.99 4.16
CA THR A 180 2.30 12.99 3.93
C THR A 180 2.88 11.65 3.53
N PHE A 181 3.84 11.64 2.59
CA PHE A 181 4.45 10.40 2.13
C PHE A 181 5.36 9.76 3.19
N ILE A 182 6.14 10.54 3.94
CA ILE A 182 6.94 10.03 5.07
C ILE A 182 6.04 9.32 6.09
N TYR A 183 4.90 9.92 6.45
CA TYR A 183 3.95 9.29 7.37
C TYR A 183 3.46 7.94 6.85
N LYS A 184 3.01 7.88 5.58
CA LYS A 184 2.56 6.61 4.96
C LYS A 184 3.69 5.58 4.92
N ALA A 185 4.90 5.96 4.55
CA ALA A 185 6.05 5.06 4.50
C ALA A 185 6.39 4.51 5.89
N CYS A 186 6.39 5.36 6.93
CA CYS A 186 6.56 4.92 8.32
C CYS A 186 5.49 3.89 8.72
N SER A 187 4.21 4.17 8.43
CA SER A 187 3.12 3.23 8.72
C SER A 187 3.32 1.89 8.01
N MET A 188 3.78 1.90 6.76
CA MET A 188 4.05 0.65 6.03
C MET A 188 5.23 -0.14 6.63
N MET A 189 6.33 0.52 6.99
CA MET A 189 7.47 -0.16 7.62
C MET A 189 7.12 -0.73 8.99
N ALA A 190 6.32 -0.01 9.79
CA ALA A 190 5.79 -0.51 11.06
C ALA A 190 4.90 -1.74 10.87
N LEU A 191 4.02 -1.73 9.87
CA LEU A 191 3.17 -2.88 9.56
C LEU A 191 4.00 -4.09 9.12
N LEU A 192 5.05 -3.89 8.31
CA LEU A 192 5.99 -4.95 7.92
C LEU A 192 6.78 -5.51 9.09
N TYR A 193 7.20 -4.65 10.03
CA TYR A 193 7.83 -5.06 11.28
C TYR A 193 6.94 -6.00 12.10
N GLU A 194 5.66 -5.67 12.24
CA GLU A 194 4.71 -6.49 13.01
C GLU A 194 4.34 -7.81 12.32
N THR A 195 4.19 -7.78 11.00
CA THR A 195 3.60 -8.92 10.25
C THR A 195 4.64 -9.82 9.58
N VAL A 196 5.86 -9.31 9.35
CA VAL A 196 6.95 -10.02 8.67
C VAL A 196 8.25 -9.87 9.47
N PRO A 197 8.32 -10.43 10.69
CA PRO A 197 9.43 -10.21 11.64
C PRO A 197 10.76 -10.86 11.22
N VAL A 198 10.77 -11.71 10.18
CA VAL A 198 12.02 -12.34 9.69
C VAL A 198 13.05 -11.32 9.17
N PHE A 199 12.64 -10.07 8.91
CA PHE A 199 13.51 -8.97 8.48
C PHE A 199 13.51 -7.80 9.48
N GLU A 200 13.26 -8.06 10.76
CA GLU A 200 13.09 -7.06 11.84
C GLU A 200 14.13 -5.94 11.81
N ASP A 201 15.43 -6.29 11.86
CA ASP A 201 16.53 -5.32 11.87
C ASP A 201 16.50 -4.39 10.65
N THR A 202 16.11 -4.92 9.48
CA THR A 202 16.03 -4.13 8.25
C THR A 202 14.86 -3.15 8.27
N TRP A 203 13.74 -3.53 8.88
CA TRP A 203 12.59 -2.64 9.07
C TRP A 203 12.91 -1.51 10.04
N ILE A 204 13.60 -1.82 11.15
CA ILE A 204 14.10 -0.83 12.11
C ILE A 204 15.04 0.15 11.41
N GLU A 205 15.97 -0.32 10.58
CA GLU A 205 16.87 0.54 9.81
C GLU A 205 16.11 1.47 8.86
N CYS A 206 15.10 0.96 8.15
CA CYS A 206 14.25 1.77 7.27
C CYS A 206 13.48 2.86 8.03
N LEU A 207 12.92 2.53 9.19
CA LEU A 207 12.25 3.49 10.09
C LEU A 207 13.22 4.57 10.60
N GLY A 208 14.45 4.18 10.94
CA GLY A 208 15.51 5.11 11.31
C GLY A 208 15.83 6.10 10.17
N LYS A 209 16.01 5.60 8.94
CA LYS A 209 16.24 6.44 7.76
C LYS A 209 15.10 7.42 7.50
N LEU A 210 13.84 6.98 7.62
CA LEU A 210 12.67 7.85 7.48
C LEU A 210 12.65 8.96 8.53
N THR A 211 13.06 8.64 9.77
CA THR A 211 13.18 9.63 10.85
C THR A 211 14.26 10.67 10.52
N CYS A 212 15.40 10.26 9.95
CA CYS A 212 16.43 11.18 9.49
C CYS A 212 15.93 12.13 8.39
N TYR A 213 15.14 11.64 7.43
CA TYR A 213 14.52 12.49 6.40
C TYR A 213 13.63 13.57 7.02
N ARG A 214 12.81 13.20 8.01
CA ARG A 214 11.94 14.16 8.71
C ARG A 214 12.75 15.25 9.43
N ILE A 215 13.80 14.86 10.15
CA ILE A 215 14.68 15.79 10.87
C ILE A 215 15.38 16.74 9.88
N ALA A 216 15.88 16.22 8.76
CA ALA A 216 16.56 17.04 7.75
C ALA A 216 15.63 18.12 7.17
N ILE A 217 14.37 17.79 6.89
CA ILE A 217 13.37 18.75 6.41
C ILE A 217 13.12 19.85 7.46
N GLU A 218 12.92 19.47 8.73
CA GLU A 218 12.70 20.43 9.82
C GLU A 218 13.92 21.36 10.02
N GLY A 219 15.14 20.84 9.78
CA GLY A 219 16.38 21.62 9.79
C GLY A 219 16.49 22.62 8.64
N ASP A 220 16.23 22.19 7.41
CA ASP A 220 16.32 23.04 6.21
C ASP A 220 15.34 24.23 6.29
N ILE A 221 14.12 24.00 6.79
CA ILE A 221 13.10 25.05 7.00
C ILE A 221 13.59 26.13 7.97
N ARG A 222 14.30 25.74 9.04
CA ARG A 222 14.81 26.68 10.05
C ARG A 222 15.92 27.58 9.50
N VAL A 223 16.74 27.07 8.58
CA VAL A 223 17.81 27.84 7.94
C VAL A 223 17.23 28.85 6.94
N GLU A 224 16.29 28.45 6.08
CA GLU A 224 15.62 29.38 5.14
C GLU A 224 14.83 30.48 5.87
N GLY A 225 14.12 30.13 6.93
CA GLY A 225 13.37 31.10 7.75
C GLY A 225 14.26 32.04 8.58
N SER A 226 15.55 31.75 8.73
CA SER A 226 16.52 32.63 9.38
C SER A 226 17.15 33.62 8.39
N ASN A 227 17.45 33.16 7.17
CA ASN A 227 17.96 34.01 6.10
C ASN A 227 16.93 35.05 5.62
N ASN A 228 15.64 34.70 5.55
CA ASN A 228 14.59 35.63 5.15
C ASN A 228 14.19 36.66 6.23
N ARG A 229 14.76 36.58 7.44
CA ARG A 229 14.52 37.56 8.53
C ARG A 229 15.64 38.59 8.68
N GLN A 230 16.67 38.52 7.84
CA GLN A 230 17.82 39.44 7.82
C GLN A 230 17.89 40.31 6.56
N ALA A 231 16.84 40.29 5.72
CA ALA A 231 16.71 41.12 4.52
C ALA A 231 15.59 42.15 4.67
#